data_AF-A0A4R6P3E7-F1
#
_entry.id   AF-A0A4R6P3E7-F1
#
_cell.length_a   1.000
_cell.length_b   1.000
_cell.length_c   1.000
_cell.angle_alpha   90.00
_cell.angle_beta   90.00
_cell.angle_gamma   90.00
#
_symmetry.space_group_name_H-M   'P 1'
#
loop_
_entity.id
_entity.type
_entity.pdbx_description
1 polymer ?
#
loop_
_entity_poly.entity_id
_entity_poly.type
_entity_poly.pdbx_seq_one_letter_code
_entity_poly.pdbx_strand_id
1 'polypeptide(L)'
;MISRDRDAAGRARNDRPRDRLGRLLPPGSAGVARIPDDLELTPQQTLTFAQQLLDDGLAFNAHEVLEAAWKNGPVAERMLWQGLAQYAVGLTHIQRGNTKGATTLLQRACERLGAYPANAQQHDVDRAGLISYAEQLLDAIDGGAQLTDEQLRPRLRRTTD
;
A
#
# COMPACT_ATOMS: atom_id res chain seq x y z
N MET A 1 26.26 -23.50 -8.81
CA MET A 1 26.14 -22.25 -9.59
C MET A 1 24.65 -22.05 -9.85
N ILE A 2 23.97 -21.21 -9.07
CA ILE A 2 22.51 -21.04 -9.17
C ILE A 2 22.23 -20.22 -10.43
N SER A 3 21.65 -20.87 -11.44
CA SER A 3 21.18 -20.19 -12.65
C SER A 3 20.10 -19.19 -12.25
N ARG A 4 20.35 -17.90 -12.51
CA ARG A 4 19.34 -16.84 -12.33
C ARG A 4 18.40 -16.93 -13.51
N ASP A 5 17.12 -17.15 -13.26
CA ASP A 5 16.11 -17.07 -14.29
C ASP A 5 16.10 -15.63 -14.84
N ARG A 6 16.31 -15.49 -16.14
CA ARG A 6 16.40 -14.20 -16.82
C ARG A 6 15.25 -14.09 -17.79
N ASP A 7 14.64 -12.92 -17.87
CA ASP A 7 13.68 -12.65 -18.94
C ASP A 7 14.38 -12.56 -20.31
N ALA A 8 13.58 -12.47 -21.38
CA ALA A 8 14.07 -12.28 -22.73
C ALA A 8 14.92 -11.00 -22.91
N ALA A 9 14.88 -10.08 -21.95
CA ALA A 9 15.68 -8.85 -21.91
C ALA A 9 16.91 -8.95 -20.98
N GLY A 10 17.21 -10.13 -20.41
CA GLY A 10 18.37 -10.38 -19.58
C GLY A 10 18.29 -9.87 -18.14
N ARG A 11 17.13 -9.39 -17.68
CA ARG A 11 16.89 -8.96 -16.29
C ARG A 11 16.70 -10.19 -15.42
N ALA A 12 17.31 -10.20 -14.24
CA ALA A 12 17.09 -11.26 -13.26
C ALA A 12 15.64 -11.18 -12.78
N ARG A 13 14.81 -12.13 -13.21
CA ARG A 13 13.49 -12.32 -12.62
C ARG A 13 13.73 -12.95 -11.26
N ASN A 14 13.71 -12.13 -10.21
CA ASN A 14 13.74 -12.66 -8.86
C ASN A 14 12.35 -13.21 -8.55
N ASP A 15 12.02 -14.39 -9.09
CA ASP A 15 10.75 -15.10 -8.90
C ASP A 15 10.65 -15.79 -7.54
N ARG A 16 11.47 -15.34 -6.59
CA ARG A 16 11.39 -15.83 -5.22
C ARG A 16 10.03 -15.47 -4.63
N PRO A 17 9.31 -16.45 -4.06
CA PRO A 17 8.04 -16.21 -3.39
C PRO A 17 8.23 -15.23 -2.23
N ARG A 18 7.18 -14.49 -1.90
CA ARG A 18 7.17 -13.55 -0.77
C ARG A 18 6.13 -13.98 0.26
N ASP A 19 6.38 -13.66 1.52
CA ASP A 19 5.36 -13.76 2.56
C ASP A 19 4.33 -12.61 2.45
N ARG A 20 3.33 -12.64 3.33
CA ARG A 20 2.29 -11.59 3.44
C ARG A 20 2.82 -10.18 3.71
N LEU A 21 4.06 -10.08 4.19
CA LEU A 21 4.73 -8.83 4.50
C LEU A 21 5.75 -8.46 3.41
N GLY A 22 5.74 -9.12 2.25
CA GLY A 22 6.65 -8.82 1.13
C GLY A 22 8.09 -9.29 1.31
N ARG A 23 8.41 -10.06 2.37
CA ARG A 23 9.77 -10.58 2.62
C ARG A 23 10.01 -11.80 1.74
N LEU A 24 11.21 -11.90 1.18
CA LEU A 24 11.58 -13.02 0.31
C LEU A 24 11.65 -14.33 1.11
N LEU A 25 11.00 -15.36 0.59
CA LEU A 25 11.00 -16.71 1.13
C LEU A 25 12.09 -17.57 0.47
N PRO A 26 12.49 -18.70 1.10
CA PRO A 26 13.34 -19.71 0.47
C PRO A 26 12.71 -20.26 -0.83
N PRO A 27 13.53 -20.64 -1.83
CA PRO A 27 13.02 -21.31 -3.04
C PRO A 27 12.16 -22.54 -2.69
N GLY A 28 11.06 -22.74 -3.42
CA GLY A 28 10.11 -23.84 -3.20
C GLY A 28 9.07 -23.62 -2.09
N SER A 29 9.14 -22.49 -1.36
CA SER A 29 8.10 -22.14 -0.39
C SER A 29 6.81 -21.69 -1.08
N ALA A 30 5.66 -21.98 -0.49
CA ALA A 30 4.42 -21.30 -0.86
C ALA A 30 4.47 -19.84 -0.38
N GLY A 31 4.22 -18.90 -1.28
CA GLY A 31 4.14 -17.47 -0.98
C GLY A 31 2.78 -16.90 -1.30
N VAL A 32 2.59 -15.61 -1.02
CA VAL A 32 1.43 -14.86 -1.50
C VAL A 32 1.60 -14.59 -3.00
N ALA A 33 0.50 -14.68 -3.75
CA ALA A 33 0.48 -14.35 -5.17
C ALA A 33 0.98 -12.92 -5.39
N ARG A 34 1.87 -12.73 -6.38
CA ARG A 34 2.41 -11.40 -6.68
C ARG A 34 1.39 -10.56 -7.43
N ILE A 35 1.44 -9.26 -7.17
CA ILE A 35 0.81 -8.27 -8.03
C ILE A 35 1.65 -8.15 -9.32
N PRO A 36 1.06 -8.24 -10.52
CA PRO A 36 1.79 -8.07 -11.77
C PRO A 36 2.41 -6.66 -11.90
N ASP A 37 3.64 -6.57 -12.42
CA ASP A 37 4.32 -5.29 -12.63
C ASP A 37 3.62 -4.42 -13.70
N ASP A 38 2.90 -5.06 -14.61
CA ASP A 38 2.12 -4.47 -15.71
C ASP A 38 0.62 -4.39 -15.38
N LEU A 39 0.26 -4.38 -14.09
CA LEU A 39 -1.12 -4.23 -13.67
C LEU A 39 -1.69 -2.88 -14.14
N GLU A 40 -2.69 -2.95 -15.02
CA GLU A 40 -3.46 -1.80 -15.49
C GLU A 40 -4.93 -1.97 -15.07
N LEU A 41 -5.38 -1.11 -14.16
CA LEU A 41 -6.74 -1.11 -13.64
C LEU A 41 -7.30 0.31 -13.70
N THR A 42 -8.62 0.42 -13.86
CA THR A 42 -9.30 1.70 -13.65
C THR A 42 -9.15 2.14 -12.18
N PRO A 43 -9.24 3.45 -11.87
CA PRO A 43 -9.18 3.94 -10.48
C PRO A 43 -10.11 3.19 -9.52
N GLN A 44 -11.35 2.91 -9.91
CA GLN A 44 -12.34 2.20 -9.10
C GLN A 44 -11.95 0.73 -8.86
N GLN A 45 -11.40 0.06 -9.87
CA GLN A 45 -10.89 -1.31 -9.74
C GLN A 45 -9.65 -1.36 -8.84
N THR A 46 -8.71 -0.43 -9.01
CA THR A 46 -7.53 -0.28 -8.15
C THR A 46 -7.93 -0.14 -6.69
N LEU A 47 -8.85 0.79 -6.39
CA LEU A 47 -9.30 1.04 -5.01
C LEU A 47 -10.05 -0.16 -4.42
N THR A 48 -10.89 -0.82 -5.22
CA THR A 48 -11.62 -2.02 -4.77
C THR A 48 -10.65 -3.17 -4.46
N PHE A 49 -9.67 -3.40 -5.34
CA PHE A 49 -8.69 -4.47 -5.14
C PHE A 49 -7.75 -4.18 -3.96
N ALA A 50 -7.26 -2.94 -3.85
CA ALA A 50 -6.46 -2.52 -2.70
C ALA A 50 -7.24 -2.64 -1.38
N GLN A 51 -8.54 -2.31 -1.37
CA GLN A 51 -9.39 -2.50 -0.18
C GLN A 51 -9.49 -3.98 0.21
N GLN A 52 -9.76 -4.87 -0.75
CA GLN A 52 -9.84 -6.32 -0.46
C GLN A 52 -8.53 -6.83 0.16
N LEU A 53 -7.39 -6.42 -0.40
CA LEU A 53 -6.08 -6.80 0.15
C LEU A 53 -5.86 -6.24 1.56
N LEU A 54 -6.30 -5.01 1.85
CA LEU A 54 -6.24 -4.45 3.19
C LEU A 54 -7.12 -5.22 4.17
N ASP A 55 -8.35 -5.56 3.77
CA ASP A 55 -9.29 -6.35 4.58
C ASP A 55 -8.69 -7.73 4.91
N ASP A 56 -7.94 -8.32 3.98
CA ASP A 56 -7.21 -9.58 4.17
C ASP A 56 -5.88 -9.43 4.96
N GLY A 57 -5.53 -8.22 5.39
CA GLY A 57 -4.30 -7.92 6.12
C GLY A 57 -3.03 -7.89 5.25
N LEU A 58 -3.17 -7.82 3.93
CA LEU A 58 -2.11 -7.81 2.93
C LEU A 58 -1.73 -6.38 2.50
N ALA A 59 -1.35 -5.55 3.48
CA ALA A 59 -1.03 -4.14 3.24
C ALA A 59 0.15 -3.94 2.27
N PHE A 60 1.10 -4.88 2.22
CA PHE A 60 2.20 -4.82 1.26
C PHE A 60 1.72 -5.00 -0.18
N ASN A 61 0.81 -5.96 -0.42
CA ASN A 61 0.22 -6.17 -1.74
C ASN A 61 -0.70 -5.00 -2.13
N ALA A 62 -1.44 -4.44 -1.17
CA ALA A 62 -2.23 -3.23 -1.43
C ALA A 62 -1.33 -2.05 -1.86
N HIS A 63 -0.16 -1.90 -1.23
CA HIS A 63 0.85 -0.93 -1.66
C HIS A 63 1.31 -1.17 -3.11
N GLU A 64 1.57 -2.43 -3.51
CA GLU A 64 1.97 -2.75 -4.89
C GLU A 64 0.89 -2.35 -5.91
N VAL A 65 -0.39 -2.64 -5.62
CA VAL A 65 -1.52 -2.22 -6.47
C VAL A 65 -1.61 -0.69 -6.61
N LEU A 66 -1.49 0.03 -5.49
CA LEU A 66 -1.57 1.50 -5.47
C LEU A 66 -0.34 2.15 -6.11
N GLU A 67 0.83 1.53 -5.99
CA GLU A 67 2.05 1.97 -6.67
C GLU A 67 1.95 1.80 -8.20
N ALA A 68 1.33 0.72 -8.68
CA ALA A 68 1.06 0.55 -10.12
C ALA A 68 0.19 1.69 -10.66
N ALA A 69 -0.89 2.04 -9.95
CA ALA A 69 -1.73 3.19 -10.30
C ALA A 69 -0.97 4.53 -10.26
N TRP A 70 -0.03 4.70 -9.31
CA TRP A 70 0.83 5.88 -9.27
C TRP A 70 1.76 5.98 -10.50
N LYS A 71 2.37 4.86 -10.90
CA LYS A 71 3.32 4.82 -12.03
C LYS A 71 2.62 5.01 -13.38
N ASN A 72 1.46 4.38 -13.54
CA ASN A 72 0.76 4.28 -14.83
C ASN A 72 -0.36 5.33 -14.98
N GLY A 73 -0.80 5.95 -13.89
CA GLY A 73 -1.91 6.89 -13.88
C GLY A 73 -1.57 8.31 -14.38
N PRO A 74 -2.59 9.17 -14.55
CA PRO A 74 -2.42 10.55 -15.00
C PRO A 74 -1.53 11.36 -14.06
N VAL A 75 -0.70 12.26 -14.63
CA VAL A 75 0.21 13.13 -13.85
C VAL A 75 -0.54 13.93 -12.78
N ALA A 76 -1.75 14.40 -13.11
CA ALA A 76 -2.60 15.17 -12.20
C ALA A 76 -3.05 14.40 -10.95
N GLU A 77 -3.01 13.07 -10.97
CA GLU A 77 -3.46 12.21 -9.88
C GLU A 77 -2.29 11.58 -9.11
N ARG A 78 -1.04 11.78 -9.53
CA ARG A 78 0.13 11.15 -8.92
C ARG A 78 0.23 11.37 -7.42
N MET A 79 -0.11 12.56 -6.94
CA MET A 79 -0.05 12.87 -5.52
C MET A 79 -1.05 12.03 -4.70
N LEU A 80 -2.26 11.81 -5.22
CA LEU A 80 -3.27 10.94 -4.60
C LEU A 80 -2.76 9.50 -4.52
N TRP A 81 -2.38 8.92 -5.66
CA TRP A 81 -1.91 7.54 -5.72
C TRP A 81 -0.64 7.30 -4.90
N GLN A 82 0.31 8.23 -4.93
CA GLN A 82 1.50 8.16 -4.11
C GLN A 82 1.19 8.25 -2.61
N GLY A 83 0.25 9.11 -2.20
CA GLY A 83 -0.22 9.21 -0.82
C GLY A 83 -0.82 7.89 -0.33
N LEU A 84 -1.70 7.28 -1.13
CA LEU A 84 -2.30 5.97 -0.82
C LEU A 84 -1.27 4.84 -0.77
N ALA A 85 -0.33 4.81 -1.74
CA ALA A 85 0.74 3.82 -1.74
C ALA A 85 1.65 3.95 -0.51
N GLN A 86 1.96 5.19 -0.09
CA GLN A 86 2.72 5.47 1.14
C GLN A 86 1.95 5.07 2.41
N TYR A 87 0.64 5.28 2.42
CA TYR A 87 -0.24 4.84 3.50
C TYR A 87 -0.13 3.32 3.71
N ALA A 88 -0.38 2.55 2.66
CA ALA A 88 -0.38 1.08 2.72
C ALA A 88 0.99 0.49 3.12
N VAL A 89 2.09 1.06 2.64
CA VAL A 89 3.43 0.62 3.09
C VAL A 89 3.73 1.10 4.52
N GLY A 90 3.18 2.24 4.97
CA GLY A 90 3.18 2.65 6.37
C GLY A 90 2.56 1.58 7.29
N LEU A 91 1.39 1.05 6.92
CA LEU A 91 0.75 -0.07 7.61
C LEU A 91 1.62 -1.33 7.59
N THR A 92 2.25 -1.64 6.46
CA THR A 92 3.21 -2.76 6.36
C THR A 92 4.36 -2.62 7.35
N HIS A 93 4.85 -1.39 7.58
CA HIS A 93 5.89 -1.13 8.58
C HIS A 93 5.40 -1.39 10.00
N ILE A 94 4.14 -1.06 10.32
CA ILE A 94 3.51 -1.43 11.60
C ILE A 94 3.46 -2.94 11.74
N GLN A 95 2.96 -3.66 10.73
CA GLN A 95 2.89 -5.13 10.73
C GLN A 95 4.27 -5.81 10.88
N ARG A 96 5.34 -5.13 10.46
CA ARG A 96 6.72 -5.60 10.60
C ARG A 96 7.37 -5.19 11.94
N GLY A 97 6.68 -4.46 12.81
CA GLY A 97 7.21 -3.93 14.07
C GLY A 97 8.19 -2.77 13.91
N ASN A 98 8.19 -2.09 12.75
CA ASN A 98 9.06 -0.95 12.47
C ASN A 98 8.30 0.38 12.63
N THR A 99 8.17 0.82 13.88
CA THR A 99 7.45 2.05 14.25
C THR A 99 8.05 3.30 13.60
N LYS A 100 9.38 3.47 13.61
CA LYS A 100 10.05 4.61 12.98
C LYS A 100 9.73 4.73 11.49
N GLY A 101 9.76 3.61 10.77
CA GLY A 101 9.42 3.56 9.35
C GLY A 101 7.94 3.85 9.11
N ALA A 102 7.06 3.29 9.95
CA ALA A 102 5.62 3.54 9.90
C ALA A 102 5.30 5.03 10.09
N THR A 103 5.83 5.66 11.14
CA THR A 103 5.66 7.08 11.43
C THR A 103 6.04 7.96 10.25
N THR A 104 7.23 7.71 9.69
CA THR A 104 7.75 8.49 8.55
C THR A 104 6.83 8.40 7.32
N LEU A 105 6.31 7.20 7.03
CA LEU A 105 5.51 6.96 5.83
C LEU A 105 4.06 7.44 5.99
N LEU A 106 3.47 7.25 7.17
CA LEU A 106 2.11 7.74 7.45
C LEU A 106 2.06 9.27 7.48
N GLN A 107 3.04 9.96 8.08
CA GLN A 107 3.11 11.43 8.04
C GLN A 107 3.17 11.96 6.60
N ARG A 108 4.04 11.37 5.77
CA ARG A 108 4.13 11.73 4.33
C ARG A 108 2.85 11.42 3.57
N ALA A 109 2.18 10.31 3.89
CA ALA A 109 0.88 9.99 3.32
C ALA A 109 -0.15 11.07 3.67
N CYS A 110 -0.24 11.47 4.94
CA CYS A 110 -1.14 12.54 5.39
C CYS A 110 -0.85 13.87 4.69
N GLU A 111 0.42 14.28 4.58
CA GLU A 111 0.83 15.50 3.86
C GLU A 111 0.34 15.48 2.41
N ARG A 112 0.53 14.37 1.69
CA ARG A 112 0.10 14.23 0.29
C ARG A 112 -1.40 14.20 0.13
N LEU A 113 -2.08 13.43 0.97
CA LEU A 113 -3.53 13.34 0.94
C LEU A 113 -4.17 14.69 1.31
N GLY A 114 -3.59 15.44 2.25
CA GLY A 114 -4.06 16.77 2.64
C GLY A 114 -3.80 17.84 1.57
N ALA A 115 -2.64 17.79 0.92
CA ALA A 115 -2.27 18.73 -0.15
C ALA A 115 -2.95 18.45 -1.49
N TYR A 116 -3.59 17.30 -1.68
CA TYR A 116 -4.26 16.97 -2.93
C TYR A 116 -5.45 17.94 -3.19
N PRO A 117 -5.53 18.60 -4.36
CA PRO A 117 -6.53 19.63 -4.60
C PRO A 117 -7.97 19.12 -4.44
N ALA A 118 -8.80 19.85 -3.71
CA ALA A 118 -10.20 19.46 -3.45
C ALA A 118 -11.07 19.43 -4.71
N ASN A 119 -10.72 20.22 -5.73
CA ASN A 119 -11.41 20.28 -7.02
C ASN A 119 -10.89 19.27 -8.05
N ALA A 120 -9.85 18.50 -7.73
CA ALA A 120 -9.36 17.43 -8.60
C ALA A 120 -10.27 16.20 -8.53
N GLN A 121 -10.07 15.23 -9.44
CA GLN A 121 -10.81 13.97 -9.43
C GLN A 121 -10.43 13.12 -8.20
N GLN A 122 -11.42 12.75 -7.38
CA GLN A 122 -11.17 12.11 -6.07
C GLN A 122 -11.37 10.58 -6.09
N HIS A 123 -12.09 10.04 -7.07
CA HIS A 123 -12.41 8.60 -7.17
C HIS A 123 -13.04 8.01 -5.90
N ASP A 124 -13.86 8.81 -5.20
CA ASP A 124 -14.53 8.48 -3.92
C ASP A 124 -13.60 8.17 -2.75
N VAL A 125 -12.30 8.49 -2.85
CA VAL A 125 -11.32 8.29 -1.78
C VAL A 125 -11.70 9.13 -0.55
N ASP A 126 -11.80 8.51 0.61
CA ASP A 126 -12.05 9.21 1.88
C ASP A 126 -10.76 9.78 2.46
N ARG A 127 -10.21 10.81 1.81
CA ARG A 127 -8.94 11.42 2.25
C ARG A 127 -8.99 11.91 3.69
N ALA A 128 -10.10 12.54 4.09
CA ALA A 128 -10.26 13.08 5.43
C ALA A 128 -10.30 11.95 6.48
N GLY A 129 -11.08 10.89 6.23
CA GLY A 129 -11.12 9.72 7.10
C GLY A 129 -9.76 9.02 7.19
N LEU A 130 -9.06 8.85 6.07
CA LEU A 130 -7.73 8.25 6.05
C LEU A 130 -6.71 9.06 6.86
N ILE A 131 -6.67 10.39 6.69
CA ILE A 131 -5.77 11.28 7.44
C ILE A 131 -6.06 11.17 8.94
N SER A 132 -7.32 11.33 9.34
CA SER A 132 -7.71 11.23 10.75
C SER A 132 -7.38 9.87 11.35
N TYR A 133 -7.55 8.80 10.58
CA TYR A 133 -7.21 7.46 11.05
C TYR A 133 -5.70 7.24 11.16
N ALA A 134 -4.90 7.77 10.24
CA ALA A 134 -3.45 7.72 10.33
C ALA A 134 -2.91 8.51 11.52
N GLU A 135 -3.49 9.66 11.85
CA GLU A 135 -3.16 10.43 13.05
C GLU A 135 -3.41 9.60 14.33
N GLN A 136 -4.53 8.88 14.42
CA GLN A 136 -4.79 7.97 15.54
C GLN A 136 -3.76 6.84 15.65
N LEU A 137 -3.33 6.27 14.52
CA LEU A 137 -2.26 5.26 14.50
C LEU A 137 -0.91 5.85 14.94
N LEU A 138 -0.60 7.08 14.52
CA LEU A 138 0.61 7.78 14.91
C LEU A 138 0.64 8.07 16.43
N ASP A 139 -0.46 8.55 16.99
CA ASP A 139 -0.60 8.79 18.43
C ASP A 139 -0.46 7.48 19.23
N ALA A 140 -1.05 6.40 18.74
CA ALA A 140 -0.91 5.07 19.36
C ALA A 140 0.54 4.57 19.32
N ILE A 141 1.26 4.78 18.21
CA ILE A 141 2.68 4.44 18.09
C ILE A 141 3.53 5.26 19.06
N ASP A 142 3.29 6.57 19.17
CA ASP A 142 4.01 7.47 20.07
C ASP A 142 3.78 7.10 21.53
N GLY A 143 2.53 6.75 21.88
CA GLY A 143 2.15 6.23 23.20
C GLY A 143 2.64 4.80 23.51
N GLY A 144 3.31 4.13 22.57
CA GLY A 144 3.82 2.77 22.75
C GLY A 144 2.74 1.69 22.77
N ALA A 145 1.53 1.98 22.29
CA ALA A 145 0.44 1.02 22.24
C ALA A 145 0.69 -0.08 21.20
N GLN A 146 0.22 -1.29 21.49
CA GLN A 146 0.21 -2.37 20.51
C GLN A 146 -1.03 -2.24 19.63
N LEU A 147 -0.80 -2.02 18.32
CA LEU A 147 -1.86 -1.96 17.31
C LEU A 147 -2.31 -3.38 16.90
N THR A 148 -3.62 -3.59 16.85
CA THR A 148 -4.24 -4.85 16.40
C THR A 148 -4.32 -4.93 14.88
N ASP A 149 -4.45 -6.14 14.33
CA ASP A 149 -4.63 -6.33 12.88
C ASP A 149 -5.88 -5.61 12.36
N GLU A 150 -6.96 -5.54 13.15
CA GLU A 150 -8.19 -4.82 12.77
C GLU A 150 -7.95 -3.32 12.63
N GLN A 151 -7.10 -2.73 13.46
CA GLN A 151 -6.71 -1.32 13.35
C GLN A 151 -5.87 -1.02 12.10
N LEU A 152 -5.39 -2.05 11.40
CA LEU A 152 -4.59 -1.91 10.18
C LEU A 152 -5.41 -2.16 8.92
N ARG A 153 -6.75 -2.13 9.02
CA ARG A 153 -7.71 -2.32 7.92
C ARG A 153 -8.54 -1.05 7.67
N PRO A 154 -7.92 0.06 7.21
CA PRO A 154 -8.66 1.29 6.96
C PRO A 154 -9.63 1.13 5.79
N ARG A 155 -10.63 2.02 5.71
CA ARG A 155 -11.48 2.18 4.52
C ARG A 155 -10.88 3.23 3.60
N LEU A 156 -10.58 2.85 2.36
CA LEU A 156 -10.01 3.73 1.34
C LEU A 156 -11.04 4.70 0.75
N ARG A 157 -12.31 4.29 0.69
CA ARG A 157 -13.40 5.03 0.07
C ARG A 157 -14.45 5.40 1.11
N ARG A 158 -15.18 6.48 0.86
CA ARG A 158 -16.35 6.84 1.68
C ARG A 158 -17.37 5.72 1.57
N THR A 159 -17.87 5.21 2.67
CA THR A 159 -19.12 4.45 2.68
C THR A 159 -20.24 5.41 2.30
N THR A 160 -20.87 5.19 1.16
CA THR A 160 -22.15 5.83 0.87
C THR A 160 -23.17 5.08 1.72
N ASP A 161 -23.62 5.70 2.81
CA ASP A 161 -24.87 5.28 3.48
C ASP A 161 -26.08 5.52 2.57
#